data_AF-A0A6P1D0V6-F1
#
_entry.id   AF-A0A6P1D0V6-F1
#
_cell.length_a   1.000
_cell.length_b   1.000
_cell.length_c   1.000
_cell.angle_alpha   90.00
_cell.angle_beta   90.00
_cell.angle_gamma   90.00
#
_symmetry.space_group_name_H-M   'P 1'
#
loop_
_entity.id
_entity.type
_entity.pdbx_description
1 polymer ?
#
loop_
_entity_poly.entity_id
_entity_poly.type
_entity_poly.pdbx_seq_one_letter_code
_entity_poly.pdbx_strand_id
1 'polypeptide(L)'
;MYEPQVSWLLARSWSAVTQRILGAADDRRFQSRYRMESCWGSAWADCSPARHGDSARLWELWATVADSCGPWWPDDGVCVVSERPQLLATELVDETVDEVRLHCADGPAVRYADGWELYFWHGTQVPAWVITDPTAEAIDRETNVEVRRCAIEKLGWPAYLEEAGTQLMATAPDPGNHGFELMLYEAPRNQRVLVAVNGSIERDGTRRRYGLTVPGYFTDPVDAAAWTYGLTGAQYSQLLHRT
;
A
#
# COMPACT_ATOMS: atom_id res chain seq x y z
N MET A 1 3.19 -12.23 -31.74
CA MET A 1 4.38 -12.16 -30.85
C MET A 1 4.35 -10.89 -29.99
N TYR A 2 3.21 -10.58 -29.36
CA TYR A 2 3.02 -9.47 -28.40
C TYR A 2 2.53 -9.99 -27.02
N GLU A 3 2.31 -11.30 -26.90
CA GLU A 3 1.71 -11.95 -25.71
C GLU A 3 2.42 -11.64 -24.39
N PRO A 4 3.77 -11.69 -24.28
CA PRO A 4 4.40 -11.58 -22.97
C PRO A 4 4.26 -10.20 -22.34
N GLN A 5 4.36 -9.13 -23.14
CA GLN A 5 4.34 -7.75 -22.64
C GLN A 5 2.91 -7.30 -22.30
N VAL A 6 1.94 -7.62 -23.16
CA VAL A 6 0.52 -7.27 -22.94
C VAL A 6 -0.06 -8.09 -21.80
N SER A 7 0.16 -9.41 -21.78
CA SER A 7 -0.33 -10.29 -20.70
C SER A 7 0.22 -9.88 -19.34
N TRP A 8 1.49 -9.47 -19.30
CA TRP A 8 2.13 -9.02 -18.07
C TRP A 8 1.59 -7.66 -17.57
N LEU A 9 1.38 -6.67 -18.45
CA LEU A 9 0.76 -5.38 -18.06
C LEU A 9 -0.68 -5.55 -17.56
N LEU A 10 -1.44 -6.44 -18.21
CA LEU A 10 -2.81 -6.78 -17.81
C LEU A 10 -2.85 -7.47 -16.45
N ALA A 11 -1.98 -8.46 -16.23
CA ALA A 11 -1.89 -9.18 -14.96
C ALA A 11 -1.51 -8.26 -13.78
N ARG A 12 -0.69 -7.23 -14.01
CA ARG A 12 -0.34 -6.23 -12.99
C ARG A 12 -1.49 -5.30 -12.67
N SER A 13 -2.09 -4.69 -13.69
CA SER A 13 -3.25 -3.82 -13.52
C SER A 13 -4.40 -4.54 -12.81
N TRP A 14 -4.62 -5.81 -13.18
CA TRP A 14 -5.54 -6.71 -12.49
C TRP A 14 -5.25 -6.84 -11.00
N SER A 15 -4.04 -7.28 -10.66
CA SER A 15 -3.66 -7.60 -9.28
C SER A 15 -3.62 -6.35 -8.40
N ALA A 16 -3.21 -5.22 -8.96
CA ALA A 16 -2.97 -4.00 -8.20
C ALA A 16 -4.22 -3.14 -7.97
N VAL A 17 -5.22 -3.24 -8.85
CA VAL A 17 -6.41 -2.39 -8.78
C VAL A 17 -7.69 -3.20 -8.79
N THR A 18 -7.91 -4.03 -9.82
CA THR A 18 -9.22 -4.70 -9.98
C THR A 18 -9.46 -5.78 -8.93
N GLN A 19 -8.51 -6.71 -8.75
CA GLN A 19 -8.67 -7.79 -7.79
C GLN A 19 -8.90 -7.25 -6.38
N ARG A 20 -8.32 -6.08 -6.07
CA ARG A 20 -8.50 -5.38 -4.80
C ARG A 20 -9.91 -4.83 -4.64
N ILE A 21 -10.47 -4.20 -5.67
CA ILE A 21 -11.86 -3.71 -5.68
C ILE A 21 -12.86 -4.88 -5.56
N LEU A 22 -12.65 -5.95 -6.33
CA LEU A 22 -13.51 -7.14 -6.27
C LEU A 22 -13.44 -7.83 -4.91
N GLY A 23 -12.23 -8.01 -4.36
CA GLY A 23 -12.05 -8.58 -3.04
C GLY A 23 -12.72 -7.75 -1.94
N ALA A 24 -12.75 -6.43 -2.09
CA ALA A 24 -13.45 -5.54 -1.18
C ALA A 24 -14.98 -5.69 -1.24
N ALA A 25 -15.54 -5.98 -2.42
CA ALA A 25 -16.98 -6.08 -2.62
C ALA A 25 -17.57 -7.41 -2.13
N ASP A 26 -16.81 -8.52 -2.18
CA ASP A 26 -17.36 -9.87 -1.96
C ASP A 26 -17.34 -10.32 -0.48
N ASP A 27 -16.57 -9.66 0.40
CA ASP A 27 -16.35 -10.04 1.83
C ASP A 27 -15.93 -11.51 2.05
N ARG A 28 -15.73 -12.25 0.96
CA ARG A 28 -15.32 -13.64 0.82
C ARG A 28 -14.13 -13.63 -0.13
N ARG A 29 -13.14 -14.49 0.18
CA ARG A 29 -11.98 -14.67 -0.69
C ARG A 29 -12.46 -15.25 -2.02
N PHE A 30 -12.64 -14.40 -3.03
CA PHE A 30 -12.89 -14.84 -4.39
C PHE A 30 -11.74 -15.75 -4.85
N GLN A 31 -11.96 -17.06 -4.79
CA GLN A 31 -11.05 -18.07 -5.32
C GLN A 31 -11.49 -18.40 -6.74
N SER A 32 -11.16 -17.53 -7.70
CA SER A 32 -11.27 -17.93 -9.10
C SER A 32 -10.31 -19.09 -9.36
N ARG A 33 -10.86 -20.23 -9.77
CA ARG A 33 -10.14 -21.39 -10.30
C ARG A 33 -9.70 -21.21 -11.76
N TYR A 34 -9.97 -20.04 -12.34
CA TYR A 34 -9.72 -19.76 -13.74
C TYR A 34 -8.52 -18.81 -13.92
N ARG A 35 -7.67 -19.17 -14.88
CA ARG A 35 -6.60 -18.33 -15.39
C ARG A 35 -7.25 -17.22 -16.23
N MET A 36 -7.82 -16.21 -15.60
CA MET A 36 -8.40 -15.07 -16.30
C MET A 36 -7.31 -14.11 -16.75
N GLU A 37 -7.18 -13.93 -18.06
CA GLU A 37 -6.54 -12.78 -18.68
C GLU A 37 -7.54 -11.62 -18.64
N SER A 38 -7.63 -10.98 -17.50
CA SER A 38 -8.52 -9.84 -17.29
C SER A 38 -8.05 -8.62 -18.07
N CYS A 39 -8.95 -8.07 -18.88
CA CYS A 39 -8.82 -6.78 -19.51
C CYS A 39 -9.12 -5.66 -18.49
N TRP A 40 -8.08 -5.01 -17.96
CA TRP A 40 -8.18 -3.57 -17.81
C TRP A 40 -8.02 -3.01 -19.22
N GLY A 41 -9.01 -2.31 -19.75
CA GLY A 41 -8.67 -1.27 -20.70
C GLY A 41 -9.47 -0.02 -20.41
N SER A 42 -8.84 1.14 -20.21
CA SER A 42 -7.80 1.80 -21.05
C SER A 42 -6.40 1.16 -21.21
N ALA A 43 -6.36 0.11 -22.02
CA ALA A 43 -5.25 -0.39 -22.82
C ALA A 43 -5.80 -0.69 -24.23
N TRP A 44 -7.12 -0.90 -24.34
CA TRP A 44 -7.89 -1.09 -25.58
C TRP A 44 -8.47 0.20 -26.18
N ALA A 45 -8.60 1.29 -25.42
CA ALA A 45 -8.84 2.62 -26.01
C ALA A 45 -7.61 3.06 -26.84
N ASP A 46 -6.41 2.71 -26.38
CA ASP A 46 -5.14 3.03 -27.04
C ASP A 46 -4.63 1.93 -27.99
N CYS A 47 -5.24 0.74 -28.00
CA CYS A 47 -4.93 -0.30 -29.00
C CYS A 47 -5.93 -0.27 -30.16
N SER A 48 -5.61 0.50 -31.18
CA SER A 48 -6.06 0.26 -32.56
C SER A 48 -4.91 0.63 -33.51
N PRO A 49 -4.56 -0.16 -34.55
CA PRO A 49 -5.42 -1.06 -35.33
C PRO A 49 -4.75 -2.43 -35.65
N ALA A 50 -5.20 -3.51 -35.02
CA ALA A 50 -4.99 -4.86 -35.55
C ALA A 50 -6.32 -5.62 -35.54
N ARG A 51 -7.34 -4.99 -36.13
CA ARG A 51 -8.71 -5.51 -36.24
C ARG A 51 -8.84 -6.47 -37.42
N HIS A 52 -8.07 -7.56 -37.43
CA HIS A 52 -8.06 -8.51 -38.55
C HIS A 52 -8.27 -9.95 -38.08
N GLY A 53 -8.95 -10.73 -38.93
CA GLY A 53 -9.25 -12.14 -38.68
C GLY A 53 -10.50 -12.41 -37.85
N ASP A 54 -10.70 -13.69 -37.51
CA ASP A 54 -11.94 -14.22 -36.92
C ASP A 54 -12.28 -13.64 -35.54
N SER A 55 -11.30 -13.06 -34.84
CA SER A 55 -11.49 -12.47 -33.50
C SER A 55 -12.01 -11.02 -33.54
N ALA A 56 -12.08 -10.36 -34.70
CA ALA A 56 -12.45 -8.94 -34.80
C ALA A 56 -13.83 -8.63 -34.20
N ARG A 57 -14.81 -9.50 -34.45
CA ARG A 57 -16.17 -9.36 -33.89
C ARG A 57 -16.19 -9.47 -32.38
N LEU A 58 -15.40 -10.38 -31.80
CA LEU A 58 -15.32 -10.55 -30.34
C LEU A 58 -14.72 -9.30 -29.69
N TRP A 59 -13.68 -8.73 -30.30
CA TRP A 59 -13.07 -7.48 -29.86
C TRP A 59 -14.02 -6.29 -29.91
N GLU A 60 -14.81 -6.15 -30.99
CA GLU A 60 -15.82 -5.09 -31.08
C GLU A 60 -16.88 -5.19 -29.99
N LEU A 61 -17.34 -6.41 -29.69
CA LEU A 61 -18.29 -6.65 -28.59
C LEU A 61 -17.68 -6.28 -27.24
N TRP A 62 -16.43 -6.65 -26.98
CA TRP A 62 -15.74 -6.33 -25.72
C TRP A 62 -15.49 -4.83 -25.56
N ALA A 63 -15.07 -4.14 -26.62
CA ALA A 63 -14.93 -2.69 -26.63
C ALA A 63 -16.26 -1.99 -26.38
N THR A 64 -17.34 -2.47 -27.01
CA THR A 64 -18.69 -1.91 -26.79
C THR A 64 -19.12 -2.01 -25.33
N VAL A 65 -18.88 -3.14 -24.68
CA VAL A 65 -19.18 -3.32 -23.25
C VAL A 65 -18.32 -2.37 -22.42
N ALA A 66 -17.00 -2.33 -22.64
CA ALA A 66 -16.08 -1.47 -21.91
C ALA A 66 -16.40 0.04 -22.05
N ASP A 67 -16.85 0.47 -23.22
CA ASP A 67 -17.28 1.86 -23.45
C ASP A 67 -18.60 2.17 -22.73
N SER A 68 -19.49 1.17 -22.63
CA SER A 68 -20.83 1.31 -22.05
C SER A 68 -20.85 1.24 -20.53
N CYS A 69 -19.88 0.59 -19.90
CA CYS A 69 -19.81 0.45 -18.45
C CYS A 69 -18.42 0.78 -17.88
N GLY A 70 -18.23 0.49 -16.59
CA GLY A 70 -16.91 0.44 -15.98
C GLY A 70 -16.27 -0.93 -16.21
N PRO A 71 -15.42 -1.39 -15.27
CA PRO A 71 -14.84 -2.72 -15.32
C PRO A 71 -15.91 -3.83 -15.36
N TRP A 72 -15.62 -4.90 -16.11
CA TRP A 72 -16.46 -6.08 -16.20
C TRP A 72 -15.62 -7.37 -16.22
N TRP A 73 -16.20 -8.45 -15.72
CA TRP A 73 -15.54 -9.71 -15.43
C TRP A 73 -16.42 -10.88 -15.88
N PRO A 74 -16.19 -11.41 -17.08
CA PRO A 74 -16.92 -12.58 -17.56
C PRO A 74 -16.34 -13.86 -16.97
N ASP A 75 -17.22 -14.77 -16.57
CA ASP A 75 -16.92 -16.15 -16.19
C ASP A 75 -17.93 -17.11 -16.86
N ASP A 76 -17.73 -18.41 -16.70
CA ASP A 76 -18.64 -19.44 -17.21
C ASP A 76 -20.04 -19.31 -16.58
N GLY A 77 -20.96 -18.68 -17.31
CA GLY A 77 -22.37 -18.52 -16.92
C GLY A 77 -22.67 -17.35 -15.99
N VAL A 78 -21.68 -16.56 -15.61
CA VAL A 78 -21.83 -15.34 -14.78
C VAL A 78 -20.96 -14.23 -15.34
N CYS A 79 -21.47 -13.00 -15.36
CA CYS A 79 -20.67 -11.82 -15.70
C CYS A 79 -20.92 -10.75 -14.63
N VAL A 80 -19.85 -10.31 -13.97
CA VAL A 80 -19.91 -9.18 -13.03
C VAL A 80 -19.63 -7.91 -13.81
N VAL A 81 -20.49 -6.92 -13.70
CA VAL A 81 -20.34 -5.61 -14.35
C VAL A 81 -20.42 -4.54 -13.30
N SER A 82 -19.50 -3.57 -13.35
CA SER A 82 -19.47 -2.41 -12.47
C SER A 82 -19.72 -1.13 -13.27
N GLU A 83 -20.32 -0.12 -12.65
CA GLU A 83 -20.31 1.23 -13.20
C GLU A 83 -18.88 1.77 -13.27
N ARG A 84 -18.67 2.86 -14.02
CA ARG A 84 -17.35 3.50 -14.07
C ARG A 84 -17.12 4.25 -12.76
N PRO A 85 -16.02 4.00 -12.03
CA PRO A 85 -15.65 4.84 -10.90
C PRO A 85 -15.54 6.30 -11.35
N GLN A 86 -16.13 7.21 -10.59
CA GLN A 86 -15.96 8.65 -10.77
C GLN A 86 -14.57 9.12 -10.30
N LEU A 87 -13.97 8.39 -9.36
CA LEU A 87 -12.60 8.62 -8.90
C LEU A 87 -11.85 7.30 -8.84
N LEU A 88 -10.62 7.33 -9.34
CA LEU A 88 -9.63 6.29 -9.19
C LEU A 88 -8.29 6.96 -8.90
N ALA A 89 -7.80 6.84 -7.68
CA ALA A 89 -6.52 7.38 -7.26
C ALA A 89 -5.51 6.24 -7.07
N THR A 90 -4.33 6.43 -7.64
CA THR A 90 -3.24 5.46 -7.61
C THR A 90 -1.91 6.16 -7.35
N GLU A 91 -0.92 5.37 -6.97
CA GLU A 91 0.47 5.78 -6.93
C GLU A 91 1.35 4.75 -7.66
N LEU A 92 2.55 5.16 -8.04
CA LEU A 92 3.54 4.26 -8.65
C LEU A 92 4.27 3.42 -7.60
N VAL A 93 4.54 2.15 -7.93
CA VAL A 93 5.26 1.19 -7.06
C VAL A 93 6.77 1.23 -7.33
N ASP A 94 7.21 1.23 -8.61
CA ASP A 94 8.64 1.35 -9.00
C ASP A 94 8.89 2.33 -10.19
N GLU A 95 10.13 2.85 -10.35
CA GLU A 95 10.54 4.01 -11.21
C GLU A 95 11.02 3.46 -12.54
N THR A 96 11.42 2.20 -12.52
CA THR A 96 11.84 1.43 -13.69
C THR A 96 10.65 0.78 -14.39
N VAL A 97 9.46 0.82 -13.78
CA VAL A 97 8.29 0.09 -14.26
C VAL A 97 6.99 0.83 -13.95
N ASP A 98 6.13 1.06 -14.94
CA ASP A 98 4.79 1.68 -14.82
C ASP A 98 3.78 0.82 -14.02
N GLU A 99 4.19 0.31 -12.85
CA GLU A 99 3.28 -0.35 -11.91
C GLU A 99 2.62 0.68 -11.03
N VAL A 100 1.30 0.66 -11.03
CA VAL A 100 0.48 1.47 -10.14
C VAL A 100 -0.18 0.58 -9.09
N ARG A 101 -0.51 1.15 -7.93
CA ARG A 101 -1.39 0.53 -6.93
C ARG A 101 -2.39 1.55 -6.40
N LEU A 102 -3.54 1.09 -5.90
CA LEU A 102 -4.54 1.97 -5.28
C LEU A 102 -3.98 2.69 -4.07
N HIS A 103 -4.09 4.02 -4.06
CA HIS A 103 -3.67 4.84 -2.94
C HIS A 103 -4.30 6.23 -3.02
N CYS A 104 -4.76 6.74 -1.88
CA CYS A 104 -5.03 8.16 -1.69
C CYS A 104 -4.79 8.51 -0.23
N ALA A 105 -3.96 9.51 0.03
CA ALA A 105 -3.64 9.91 1.40
C ALA A 105 -4.73 10.79 2.03
N ASP A 106 -5.57 11.46 1.24
CA ASP A 106 -6.49 12.50 1.72
C ASP A 106 -7.95 12.21 1.38
N GLY A 107 -8.28 10.98 1.00
CA GLY A 107 -9.63 10.59 0.61
C GLY A 107 -9.74 9.12 0.17
N PRO A 108 -10.89 8.71 -0.39
CA PRO A 108 -11.01 7.38 -0.95
C PRO A 108 -10.13 7.25 -2.20
N ALA A 109 -9.60 6.05 -2.43
CA ALA A 109 -8.90 5.75 -3.67
C ALA A 109 -9.85 5.31 -4.79
N VAL A 110 -11.09 4.93 -4.46
CA VAL A 110 -12.14 4.59 -5.43
C VAL A 110 -13.44 5.24 -4.98
N ARG A 111 -14.15 5.91 -5.90
CA ARG A 111 -15.52 6.41 -5.67
C ARG A 111 -16.41 6.12 -6.85
N TYR A 112 -17.61 5.62 -6.59
CA TYR A 112 -18.66 5.38 -7.60
C TYR A 112 -19.75 6.45 -7.57
N ALA A 113 -20.58 6.49 -8.60
CA ALA A 113 -21.61 7.51 -8.77
C ALA A 113 -22.74 7.43 -7.72
N ASP A 114 -22.95 6.25 -7.15
CA ASP A 114 -23.88 5.99 -6.05
C ASP A 114 -23.32 6.40 -4.67
N GLY A 115 -22.08 6.89 -4.61
CA GLY A 115 -21.40 7.27 -3.39
C GLY A 115 -20.68 6.13 -2.68
N TRP A 116 -20.58 4.92 -3.28
CA TRP A 116 -19.76 3.86 -2.71
C TRP A 116 -18.27 4.22 -2.82
N GLU A 117 -17.57 4.12 -1.69
CA GLU A 117 -16.18 4.56 -1.54
C GLU A 117 -15.31 3.44 -0.98
N LEU A 118 -14.09 3.32 -1.51
CA LEU A 118 -13.07 2.42 -0.98
C LEU A 118 -11.78 3.19 -0.69
N TYR A 119 -11.17 2.90 0.46
CA TYR A 119 -9.98 3.56 0.95
C TYR A 119 -8.78 2.61 0.89
N PHE A 120 -7.66 3.13 0.41
CA PHE A 120 -6.44 2.36 0.24
C PHE A 120 -5.22 3.16 0.67
N TRP A 121 -4.39 2.54 1.50
CA TRP A 121 -3.09 3.05 1.92
C TRP A 121 -1.99 2.18 1.31
N HIS A 122 -1.25 2.73 0.35
CA HIS A 122 -0.17 2.02 -0.34
C HIS A 122 -0.57 0.62 -0.86
N GLY A 123 -1.75 0.51 -1.48
CA GLY A 123 -2.33 -0.74 -2.00
C GLY A 123 -3.04 -1.61 -0.97
N THR A 124 -2.93 -1.30 0.33
CA THR A 124 -3.63 -2.00 1.41
C THR A 124 -5.02 -1.39 1.59
N GLN A 125 -6.07 -2.20 1.48
CA GLN A 125 -7.42 -1.72 1.77
C GLN A 125 -7.54 -1.42 3.26
N VAL A 126 -8.06 -0.24 3.59
CA VAL A 126 -8.23 0.22 4.97
C VAL A 126 -9.64 0.77 5.17
N PRO A 127 -10.16 0.76 6.41
CA PRO A 127 -11.36 1.52 6.73
C PRO A 127 -11.15 3.03 6.53
N ALA A 128 -12.24 3.77 6.29
CA ALA A 128 -12.20 5.21 6.08
C ALA A 128 -11.48 5.99 7.19
N TRP A 129 -11.71 5.60 8.45
CA TRP A 129 -11.13 6.27 9.63
C TRP A 129 -9.61 6.35 9.59
N VAL A 130 -8.94 5.37 8.96
CA VAL A 130 -7.48 5.35 8.80
C VAL A 130 -6.98 6.57 8.03
N ILE A 131 -7.75 7.03 7.06
CA ILE A 131 -7.39 8.12 6.16
C ILE A 131 -7.92 9.46 6.67
N THR A 132 -9.16 9.47 7.16
CA THR A 132 -9.89 10.70 7.44
C THR A 132 -9.64 11.25 8.84
N ASP A 133 -9.49 10.39 9.84
CA ASP A 133 -9.37 10.78 11.26
C ASP A 133 -8.71 9.67 12.09
N PRO A 134 -7.43 9.34 11.83
CA PRO A 134 -6.74 8.33 12.61
C PRO A 134 -6.40 8.89 14.00
N THR A 135 -6.73 8.14 15.05
CA THR A 135 -6.40 8.45 16.45
C THR A 135 -5.71 7.28 17.11
N ALA A 136 -4.87 7.51 18.12
CA ALA A 136 -4.24 6.41 18.86
C ALA A 136 -5.27 5.43 19.46
N GLU A 137 -6.39 5.94 19.98
CA GLU A 137 -7.46 5.12 20.54
C GLU A 137 -8.10 4.18 19.50
N ALA A 138 -8.37 4.68 18.29
CA ALA A 138 -8.89 3.84 17.19
C ALA A 138 -7.85 2.80 16.74
N ILE A 139 -6.58 3.19 16.65
CA ILE A 139 -5.45 2.32 16.31
C ILE A 139 -5.28 1.17 17.31
N ASP A 140 -5.44 1.44 18.60
CA ASP A 140 -5.30 0.42 19.64
C ASP A 140 -6.48 -0.56 19.71
N ARG A 141 -7.67 -0.12 19.29
CA ARG A 141 -8.85 -0.99 19.17
C ARG A 141 -8.83 -1.87 17.93
N GLU A 142 -8.17 -1.43 16.86
CA GLU A 142 -8.07 -2.19 15.63
C GLU A 142 -7.32 -3.50 15.87
N THR A 143 -7.85 -4.61 15.36
CA THR A 143 -7.29 -5.95 15.58
C THR A 143 -6.44 -6.41 14.40
N ASN A 144 -6.73 -5.91 13.21
CA ASN A 144 -5.94 -6.21 12.02
C ASN A 144 -4.63 -5.43 12.05
N VAL A 145 -3.53 -6.15 12.25
CA VAL A 145 -2.17 -5.60 12.36
C VAL A 145 -1.77 -4.76 11.14
N GLU A 146 -2.20 -5.15 9.93
CA GLU A 146 -1.88 -4.39 8.71
C GLU A 146 -2.62 -3.04 8.68
N VAL A 147 -3.89 -3.02 9.11
CA VAL A 147 -4.68 -1.78 9.22
C VAL A 147 -4.09 -0.86 10.29
N ARG A 148 -3.72 -1.41 11.45
CA ARG A 148 -3.01 -0.65 12.50
C ARG A 148 -1.73 -0.02 11.96
N ARG A 149 -0.92 -0.79 11.23
CA ARG A 149 0.33 -0.28 10.64
C ARG A 149 0.05 0.89 9.70
N CYS A 150 -0.93 0.75 8.80
CA CYS A 150 -1.30 1.84 7.88
C CYS A 150 -1.79 3.09 8.63
N ALA A 151 -2.57 2.93 9.70
CA ALA A 151 -3.04 4.04 10.51
C ALA A 151 -1.93 4.75 11.29
N ILE A 152 -0.98 4.00 11.87
CA ILE A 152 0.20 4.59 12.51
C ILE A 152 1.08 5.30 11.47
N GLU A 153 1.19 4.77 10.26
CA GLU A 153 1.95 5.41 9.18
C GLU A 153 1.29 6.72 8.73
N LYS A 154 -0.05 6.76 8.57
CA LYS A 154 -0.80 7.97 8.22
C LYS A 154 -0.76 9.02 9.34
N LEU A 155 -0.96 8.63 10.60
CA LEU A 155 -0.90 9.53 11.75
C LEU A 155 0.54 9.99 12.05
N GLY A 156 1.50 9.09 11.84
CA GLY A 156 2.91 9.25 12.19
C GLY A 156 3.23 8.67 13.57
N TRP A 157 4.37 7.98 13.66
CA TRP A 157 4.82 7.34 14.91
C TRP A 157 4.91 8.28 16.12
N PRO A 158 5.52 9.48 16.04
CA PRO A 158 5.58 10.37 17.19
C PRO A 158 4.19 10.79 17.69
N ALA A 159 3.30 11.21 16.77
CA ALA A 159 1.93 11.63 17.12
C ALA A 159 1.14 10.47 17.75
N TYR A 160 1.21 9.28 17.16
CA TYR A 160 0.60 8.07 17.74
C TYR A 160 1.10 7.78 19.15
N LEU A 161 2.41 7.80 19.37
CA LEU A 161 3.04 7.46 20.64
C LEU A 161 2.74 8.51 21.73
N GLU A 162 2.70 9.78 21.37
CA GLU A 162 2.30 10.87 22.26
C GLU A 162 0.81 10.77 22.65
N GLU A 163 -0.09 10.56 21.67
CA GLU A 163 -1.52 10.37 21.92
C GLU A 163 -1.81 9.11 22.76
N ALA A 164 -1.06 8.03 22.55
CA ALA A 164 -1.13 6.81 23.34
C ALA A 164 -0.58 6.98 24.78
N GLY A 165 -0.06 8.17 25.13
CA GLY A 165 0.50 8.46 26.44
C GLY A 165 1.82 7.76 26.71
N THR A 166 2.56 7.36 25.67
CA THR A 166 3.88 6.75 25.82
C THR A 166 4.95 7.82 26.03
N GLN A 167 5.87 7.57 26.95
CA GLN A 167 6.91 8.53 27.29
C GLN A 167 8.13 8.36 26.38
N LEU A 168 8.55 9.46 25.74
CA LEU A 168 9.86 9.55 25.08
C LEU A 168 10.97 9.47 26.13
N MET A 169 11.83 8.45 26.03
CA MET A 169 12.93 8.22 26.96
C MET A 169 14.21 8.93 26.55
N ALA A 170 14.57 8.79 25.27
CA ALA A 170 15.85 9.26 24.76
C ALA A 170 15.77 9.48 23.24
N THR A 171 16.60 10.40 22.76
CA THR A 171 16.83 10.63 21.33
C THR A 171 18.33 10.60 21.05
N ALA A 172 18.71 10.19 19.84
CA ALA A 172 20.10 10.22 19.39
C ALA A 172 20.15 10.39 17.86
N PRO A 173 21.18 11.03 17.30
CA PRO A 173 21.42 11.00 15.86
C PRO A 173 21.55 9.54 15.37
N ASP A 174 20.98 9.19 14.22
CA ASP A 174 21.18 7.88 13.61
C ASP A 174 22.54 7.83 12.89
N PRO A 175 23.54 7.08 13.39
CA PRO A 175 24.84 6.99 12.74
C PRO A 175 24.74 6.38 11.33
N GLY A 176 23.80 5.45 11.13
CA GLY A 176 23.56 4.81 9.84
C GLY A 176 22.72 5.65 8.88
N ASN A 177 22.17 6.78 9.34
CA ASN A 177 21.27 7.62 8.57
C ASN A 177 21.42 9.12 8.93
N HIS A 178 22.54 9.71 8.49
CA HIS A 178 22.89 11.10 8.81
C HIS A 178 21.76 12.11 8.51
N GLY A 179 21.52 13.02 9.46
CA GLY A 179 20.47 14.03 9.39
C GLY A 179 19.12 13.56 9.95
N PHE A 180 19.01 12.31 10.40
CA PHE A 180 17.83 11.76 11.06
C PHE A 180 18.14 11.34 12.49
N GLU A 181 17.09 11.27 13.31
CA GLU A 181 17.17 10.90 14.71
C GLU A 181 16.46 9.58 14.98
N LEU A 182 17.03 8.82 15.90
CA LEU A 182 16.43 7.68 16.58
C LEU A 182 15.72 8.20 17.82
N MET A 183 14.49 7.72 18.06
CA MET A 183 13.70 8.06 19.24
C MET A 183 13.29 6.78 19.96
N LEU A 184 13.56 6.68 21.25
CA LEU A 184 13.25 5.51 22.06
C LEU A 184 12.13 5.85 23.04
N TYR A 185 11.03 5.11 22.98
CA TYR A 185 9.85 5.29 23.81
C TYR A 185 9.65 4.12 24.77
N GLU A 186 9.07 4.41 25.93
CA GLU A 186 8.59 3.37 26.84
C GLU A 186 7.46 2.56 26.21
N ALA A 187 7.46 1.26 26.48
CA ALA A 187 6.36 0.37 26.13
C ALA A 187 6.09 -0.62 27.27
N PRO A 188 4.85 -1.17 27.36
CA PRO A 188 4.51 -2.17 28.36
C PRO A 188 5.36 -3.45 28.26
N ARG A 189 5.28 -4.30 29.30
CA ARG A 189 5.88 -5.65 29.33
C ARG A 189 7.41 -5.67 29.15
N ASN A 190 8.11 -4.70 29.73
CA ASN A 190 9.57 -4.58 29.63
C ASN A 190 10.05 -4.59 28.16
N GLN A 191 9.38 -3.77 27.33
CA GLN A 191 9.73 -3.49 25.95
C GLN A 191 9.99 -2.00 25.77
N ARG A 192 10.54 -1.63 24.62
CA ARG A 192 10.61 -0.26 24.10
C ARG A 192 10.14 -0.23 22.66
N VAL A 193 9.72 0.95 22.21
CA VAL A 193 9.52 1.24 20.79
C VAL A 193 10.64 2.16 20.32
N LEU A 194 11.46 1.67 19.40
CA LEU A 194 12.45 2.47 18.69
C LEU A 194 11.80 3.00 17.41
N VAL A 195 11.65 4.32 17.31
CA VAL A 195 11.24 4.97 16.07
C VAL A 195 12.50 5.37 15.29
N ALA A 196 12.60 4.86 14.06
CA ALA A 196 13.70 5.14 13.14
C ALA A 196 13.15 5.60 11.78
N VAL A 197 13.95 6.37 11.04
CA VAL A 197 13.63 6.80 9.68
C VAL A 197 14.29 5.85 8.69
N ASN A 198 13.59 5.48 7.62
CA ASN A 198 14.15 4.67 6.56
C ASN A 198 15.42 5.32 5.99
N GLY A 199 16.42 4.51 5.62
CA GLY A 199 17.62 5.01 4.93
C GLY A 199 17.31 5.40 3.49
N SER A 200 16.46 4.62 2.83
CA SER A 200 16.03 4.83 1.46
C SER A 200 15.02 5.97 1.38
N ILE A 201 15.17 6.81 0.36
CA ILE A 201 14.23 7.88 0.02
C ILE A 201 13.07 7.23 -0.75
N GLU A 202 11.85 7.52 -0.34
CA GLU A 202 10.65 7.15 -1.10
C GLU A 202 10.53 8.02 -2.36
N ARG A 203 9.76 7.58 -3.35
CA ARG A 203 9.62 8.24 -4.66
C ARG A 203 9.17 9.70 -4.60
N ASP A 204 8.34 10.02 -3.61
CA ASP A 204 7.83 11.36 -3.37
C ASP A 204 8.86 12.27 -2.67
N GLY A 205 10.09 11.78 -2.48
CA GLY A 205 11.17 12.48 -1.79
C GLY A 205 11.07 12.39 -0.27
N THR A 206 10.04 11.74 0.26
CA THR A 206 9.86 11.58 1.71
C THR A 206 10.65 10.39 2.24
N ARG A 207 10.73 10.28 3.56
CA ARG A 207 11.25 9.09 4.22
C ARG A 207 10.29 8.64 5.29
N ARG A 208 9.94 7.36 5.25
CA ARG A 208 9.00 6.76 6.20
C ARG A 208 9.66 6.56 7.55
N ARG A 209 8.86 6.72 8.60
CA ARG A 209 9.22 6.36 9.97
C ARG A 209 8.67 4.99 10.30
N TYR A 210 9.44 4.19 11.00
CA TYR A 210 9.06 2.85 11.47
C TYR A 210 9.29 2.72 12.96
N GLY A 211 8.37 2.08 13.65
CA GLY A 211 8.47 1.69 15.04
C GLY A 211 8.88 0.23 15.14
N LEU A 212 10.01 -0.02 15.80
CA LEU A 212 10.56 -1.35 16.03
C LEU A 212 10.44 -1.68 17.52
N THR A 213 9.87 -2.84 17.83
CA THR A 213 9.82 -3.32 19.22
C THR A 213 11.18 -3.89 19.61
N VAL A 214 11.78 -3.35 20.67
CA VAL A 214 13.07 -3.80 21.21
C VAL A 214 12.95 -4.13 22.71
N PRO A 215 13.89 -4.91 23.29
CA PRO A 215 13.91 -5.22 24.71
C PRO A 215 13.93 -3.98 25.64
N GLY A 216 13.27 -4.09 26.79
CA GLY A 216 13.08 -3.00 27.77
C GLY A 216 14.33 -2.51 28.50
N TYR A 217 15.42 -3.30 28.46
CA TYR A 217 16.66 -2.94 29.12
C TYR A 217 17.50 -1.90 28.36
N PHE A 218 17.12 -1.57 27.13
CA PHE A 218 17.80 -0.52 26.37
C PHE A 218 17.40 0.87 26.89
N THR A 219 18.41 1.71 27.11
CA THR A 219 18.27 3.13 27.48
C THR A 219 18.84 4.07 26.43
N ASP A 220 19.71 3.56 25.55
CA ASP A 220 20.32 4.30 24.44
C ASP A 220 19.63 3.90 23.11
N PRO A 221 19.06 4.86 22.34
CA PRO A 221 18.49 4.59 21.03
C PRO A 221 19.48 3.96 20.04
N VAL A 222 20.78 4.28 20.11
CA VAL A 222 21.81 3.76 19.21
C VAL A 222 22.04 2.26 19.47
N ASP A 223 22.15 1.86 20.74
CA ASP A 223 22.26 0.45 21.12
C ASP A 223 21.00 -0.34 20.75
N ALA A 224 19.81 0.25 20.94
CA ALA A 224 18.56 -0.33 20.51
C ALA A 224 18.51 -0.55 18.99
N ALA A 225 18.95 0.43 18.20
CA ALA A 225 19.03 0.30 16.75
C ALA A 225 20.03 -0.78 16.35
N ALA A 226 21.22 -0.79 16.94
CA ALA A 226 22.26 -1.78 16.68
C ALA A 226 21.76 -3.22 16.92
N TRP A 227 21.01 -3.44 18.00
CA TRP A 227 20.44 -4.74 18.34
C TRP A 227 19.53 -5.29 17.24
N THR A 228 18.77 -4.43 16.54
CA THR A 228 17.90 -4.86 15.42
C THR A 228 18.70 -5.44 14.25
N TYR A 229 19.99 -5.11 14.15
CA TYR A 229 20.95 -5.64 13.17
C TYR A 229 21.85 -6.76 13.72
N GLY A 230 21.68 -7.15 14.99
CA GLY A 230 22.61 -8.07 15.66
C GLY A 230 24.00 -7.48 15.90
N LEU A 231 24.10 -6.16 16.00
CA LEU A 231 25.34 -5.41 16.25
C LEU A 231 25.37 -4.83 17.66
N THR A 232 26.55 -4.44 18.11
CA THR A 232 26.74 -3.54 19.27
C THR A 232 26.61 -2.07 18.84
N GLY A 233 26.26 -1.15 19.76
CA GLY A 233 26.20 0.28 19.45
C GLY A 233 27.51 0.85 18.91
N ALA A 234 28.65 0.36 19.40
CA ALA A 234 29.97 0.74 18.88
C ALA A 234 30.18 0.30 17.41
N GLN A 235 29.69 -0.88 17.02
CA GLN A 235 29.75 -1.34 15.63
C GLN A 235 28.77 -0.58 14.74
N TYR A 236 27.55 -0.35 15.23
CA TYR A 236 26.53 0.41 14.49
C TYR A 236 26.97 1.86 14.23
N SER A 237 27.65 2.47 15.20
CA SER A 237 28.20 3.84 15.07
C SER A 237 29.25 4.00 13.98
N GLN A 238 29.83 2.91 13.49
CA GLN A 238 30.83 2.91 12.41
C GLN A 238 30.21 2.73 11.01
N LEU A 239 28.90 2.47 10.92
CA LEU A 239 28.23 2.30 9.63
C LEU A 239 28.13 3.65 8.90
N LEU A 240 28.98 3.83 7.90
CA LEU A 240 28.89 4.92 6.94
C LEU A 240 27.93 4.50 5.82
N HIS A 241 26.70 4.99 5.88
CA HIS A 241 25.61 4.80 4.91
C HIS A 241 25.03 3.38 4.75
N ARG A 242 23.70 3.28 4.92
CA ARG A 242 22.92 2.22 4.28
C ARG A 242 22.90 2.46 2.77
N THR A 243 23.06 1.38 2.00
CA THR A 243 22.76 1.36 0.56
C THR A 243 21.25 1.34 0.34
#